data_AF-A0A417WSL6-F1
#
_entry.id   AF-A0A417WSL6-F1
#
_cell.length_a   1.000
_cell.length_b   1.000
_cell.length_c   1.000
_cell.angle_alpha   90.00
_cell.angle_beta   90.00
_cell.angle_gamma   90.00
#
_symmetry.space_group_name_H-M   'P 1'
#
loop_
_entity.id
_entity.type
_entity.pdbx_description
1 polymer ?
#
loop_
_entity_poly.entity_id
_entity_poly.type
_entity_poly.pdbx_seq_one_letter_code
_entity_poly.pdbx_strand_id
1 'polypeptide(L)'
;MSRLKQIKAQQKQVRTPKKEHKKQTGLPVYNSRGKNITPSRKQKQKKLGITLIICSGIFAFIYLPQYFYVPTAQTVNVSTDITAIRKANTVLREDPSGDYDGDGLSNADEETNGTDPWNIDTDGDGATDYCELKVTNTNPLKAETVLADKQKKTDQENGKEVGSPYQIGNVILWADDYASKSYGSVVETITGYRFCGFTGYAQFPDSKNKYVYKNINGVRTLLDKKTEENAWRIDGDMSVELYDTKLKQISEFSFFGHSIYPDSNLFFKGLTTILPDTGFITGTEKTAMDIDPDTRANTITDIKKISYDADDTKRYTQNSNTLNDLQFVRQSIAEDNACILASLMSAERGEYIVLIYGYDYEGNLLCADNSTGQRIGTIQITEKAKKILNKSGEIVSISYFDFKGFGFNSISGDRISFFASADGSQTSESNFSKEAISEKQDDTDAEKEATPTPSATPTPSPDVSEQPVLSESEQTKTSEKSDLTTKEAREQMQIDQMEDDSADHPEE
;
A
#
# COMPACT_ATOMS: atom_id res chain seq x y z
N MET A 1 5.06 -43.75 -70.74
CA MET A 1 5.67 -44.46 -69.57
C MET A 1 6.85 -45.31 -70.06
N SER A 2 7.90 -45.54 -69.27
CA SER A 2 8.60 -46.85 -69.18
C SER A 2 9.77 -46.79 -68.16
N ARG A 3 10.90 -46.14 -68.50
CA ARG A 3 12.17 -46.25 -67.74
C ARG A 3 12.11 -45.85 -66.26
N LEU A 4 11.40 -44.77 -65.87
CA LEU A 4 11.34 -44.35 -64.45
C LEU A 4 10.65 -45.36 -63.52
N LYS A 5 9.80 -46.26 -64.04
CA LYS A 5 9.18 -47.34 -63.22
C LYS A 5 10.15 -48.48 -62.94
N GLN A 6 11.11 -48.77 -63.82
CA GLN A 6 12.07 -49.86 -63.64
C GLN A 6 13.12 -49.54 -62.54
N ILE A 7 13.62 -48.31 -62.49
CA ILE A 7 14.61 -47.90 -61.46
C ILE A 7 14.00 -47.99 -60.05
N LYS A 8 12.75 -47.53 -59.86
CA LYS A 8 12.01 -47.66 -58.59
C LYS A 8 11.55 -49.10 -58.28
N ALA A 9 11.65 -50.04 -59.22
CA ALA A 9 11.38 -51.45 -58.97
C ALA A 9 12.62 -52.17 -58.38
N GLN A 10 13.82 -51.94 -58.93
CA GLN A 10 15.04 -52.61 -58.49
C GLN A 10 15.49 -52.18 -57.08
N GLN A 11 15.34 -50.90 -56.72
CA GLN A 11 15.59 -50.45 -55.33
C GLN A 11 14.63 -51.05 -54.28
N LYS A 12 13.58 -51.77 -54.71
CA LYS A 12 12.61 -52.41 -53.80
C LYS A 12 12.96 -53.85 -53.42
N GLN A 13 13.98 -54.46 -54.02
CA GLN A 13 14.38 -55.86 -53.78
C GLN A 13 15.61 -56.06 -52.88
N VAL A 14 16.32 -55.00 -52.46
CA VAL A 14 17.34 -55.09 -51.40
C VAL A 14 16.79 -54.54 -50.08
N ARG A 15 15.75 -55.21 -49.56
CA ARG A 15 15.39 -55.12 -48.15
C ARG A 15 16.01 -56.31 -47.43
N THR A 16 17.11 -56.07 -46.72
CA THR A 16 17.57 -57.01 -45.69
C THR A 16 16.42 -57.28 -44.72
N PRO A 17 16.21 -58.54 -44.30
CA PRO A 17 15.16 -58.85 -43.35
C PRO A 17 15.46 -58.12 -42.04
N LYS A 18 14.49 -57.31 -41.55
CA LYS A 18 14.52 -56.89 -40.15
C LYS A 18 14.61 -58.15 -39.31
N LYS A 19 15.68 -58.30 -38.52
CA LYS A 19 15.70 -59.29 -37.44
C LYS A 19 14.60 -58.90 -36.46
N GLU A 20 13.45 -59.56 -36.57
CA GLU A 20 12.52 -59.63 -35.45
C GLU A 20 13.26 -60.28 -34.29
N HIS A 21 13.72 -59.46 -33.36
CA HIS A 21 13.93 -59.92 -31.99
C HIS A 21 12.56 -60.23 -31.40
N LYS A 22 11.99 -61.38 -31.79
CA LYS A 22 10.98 -62.07 -30.99
C LYS A 22 11.56 -62.15 -29.58
N LYS A 23 11.02 -61.34 -28.66
CA LYS A 23 11.32 -61.47 -27.24
C LYS A 23 11.01 -62.93 -26.89
N GLN A 24 12.03 -63.72 -26.59
CA GLN A 24 11.84 -65.02 -25.98
C GLN A 24 11.20 -64.75 -24.62
N THR A 25 9.87 -64.81 -24.58
CA THR A 25 9.09 -64.84 -23.36
C THR A 25 9.40 -66.17 -22.70
N GLY A 26 10.46 -66.19 -21.89
CA GLY A 26 10.86 -67.36 -21.10
C GLY A 26 9.63 -67.95 -20.43
N LEU A 27 9.50 -69.28 -20.55
CA LEU A 27 8.30 -70.01 -20.16
C LEU A 27 7.85 -69.61 -18.75
N PRO A 28 6.55 -69.36 -18.51
CA PRO A 28 6.05 -69.04 -17.19
C PRO A 28 6.35 -70.23 -16.26
N VAL A 29 7.18 -69.98 -15.25
CA VAL A 29 7.50 -70.97 -14.22
C VAL A 29 6.31 -71.03 -13.26
N TYR A 30 5.79 -72.22 -12.96
CA TYR A 30 4.69 -72.40 -12.02
C TYR A 30 5.18 -73.06 -10.74
N ASN A 31 4.54 -72.74 -9.61
CA ASN A 31 4.76 -73.49 -8.36
C ASN A 31 3.97 -74.80 -8.37
N SER A 32 4.20 -75.65 -7.37
CA SER A 32 3.50 -76.94 -7.16
C SER A 32 1.99 -76.84 -6.94
N ARG A 33 1.41 -75.64 -6.97
CA ARG A 33 -0.04 -75.36 -6.90
C ARG A 33 -0.56 -74.64 -8.16
N GLY A 34 0.18 -74.73 -9.28
CA GLY A 34 -0.22 -74.16 -10.58
C GLY A 34 -0.21 -72.63 -10.66
N LYS A 35 0.35 -71.91 -9.68
CA LYS A 35 0.41 -70.43 -9.70
C LYS A 35 1.73 -69.94 -10.29
N ASN A 36 1.65 -68.97 -11.19
CA ASN A 36 2.76 -68.42 -11.97
C ASN A 36 3.74 -67.62 -11.07
N ILE A 37 4.99 -68.09 -11.00
CA ILE A 37 6.10 -67.48 -10.27
C ILE A 37 6.67 -66.32 -11.10
N THR A 38 6.15 -65.12 -10.87
CA THR A 38 6.77 -63.90 -11.40
C THR A 38 8.14 -63.69 -10.70
N PRO A 39 9.26 -63.57 -11.42
CA PRO A 39 10.59 -63.46 -10.80
C PRO A 39 10.71 -62.18 -9.96
N SER A 40 11.47 -62.24 -8.86
CA SER A 40 11.48 -61.22 -7.80
C SER A 40 11.77 -59.79 -8.29
N ARG A 41 12.66 -59.61 -9.28
CA ARG A 41 12.89 -58.30 -9.93
C ARG A 41 11.62 -57.74 -10.61
N LYS A 42 10.86 -58.58 -11.32
CA LYS A 42 9.57 -58.18 -11.93
C LYS A 42 8.48 -57.94 -10.88
N GLN A 43 8.49 -58.66 -9.75
CA GLN A 43 7.60 -58.34 -8.63
C GLN A 43 7.95 -57.01 -7.96
N LYS A 44 9.25 -56.71 -7.71
CA LYS A 44 9.69 -55.41 -7.21
C LYS A 44 9.32 -54.28 -8.17
N GLN A 45 9.53 -54.46 -9.48
CA GLN A 45 9.09 -53.50 -10.51
C GLN A 45 7.58 -53.29 -10.54
N LYS A 46 6.76 -54.36 -10.44
CA LYS A 46 5.30 -54.23 -10.33
C LYS A 46 4.88 -53.50 -9.05
N LYS A 47 5.48 -53.80 -7.89
CA LYS A 47 5.21 -53.07 -6.64
C LYS A 47 5.59 -51.60 -6.75
N LEU A 48 6.76 -51.29 -7.33
CA LEU A 48 7.21 -49.91 -7.55
C LEU A 48 6.27 -49.14 -8.48
N GLY A 49 5.83 -49.76 -9.59
CA GLY A 49 4.85 -49.15 -10.50
C GLY A 49 3.49 -48.91 -9.85
N ILE A 50 2.99 -49.84 -9.04
CA ILE A 50 1.75 -49.66 -8.26
C ILE A 50 1.93 -48.54 -7.22
N THR A 51 3.08 -48.47 -6.54
CA THR A 51 3.40 -47.40 -5.59
C THR A 51 3.45 -46.05 -6.28
N LEU A 52 4.08 -45.94 -7.45
CA LEU A 52 4.11 -44.71 -8.25
C LEU A 52 2.72 -44.26 -8.71
N ILE A 53 1.85 -45.20 -9.10
CA ILE A 53 0.45 -44.89 -9.45
C ILE A 53 -0.33 -44.40 -8.22
N ILE A 54 -0.12 -45.01 -7.05
CA ILE A 54 -0.76 -44.58 -5.80
C ILE A 54 -0.25 -43.19 -5.37
N CYS A 55 1.06 -42.95 -5.39
CA CYS A 55 1.64 -41.64 -5.08
C CYS A 55 1.18 -40.57 -6.09
N SER A 56 1.10 -40.90 -7.38
CA SER A 56 0.55 -40.01 -8.41
C SER A 56 -0.93 -39.71 -8.19
N GLY A 57 -1.73 -40.68 -7.75
CA GLY A 57 -3.13 -40.49 -7.40
C GLY A 57 -3.34 -39.65 -6.15
N ILE A 58 -2.49 -39.83 -5.13
CA ILE A 58 -2.50 -39.00 -3.91
C ILE A 58 -2.06 -37.56 -4.23
N PHE A 59 -1.00 -37.39 -5.02
CA PHE A 59 -0.55 -36.09 -5.51
C PHE A 59 -1.67 -35.38 -6.29
N ALA A 60 -2.29 -36.08 -7.26
CA ALA A 60 -3.43 -35.55 -8.00
C ALA A 60 -4.62 -35.19 -7.07
N PHE A 61 -4.90 -35.99 -6.04
CA PHE A 61 -5.96 -35.70 -5.08
C PHE A 61 -5.67 -34.47 -4.21
N ILE A 62 -4.41 -34.17 -3.91
CA ILE A 62 -4.01 -32.97 -3.14
C ILE A 62 -4.00 -31.71 -4.04
N TYR A 63 -3.36 -31.79 -5.21
CA TYR A 63 -3.07 -30.59 -6.03
C TYR A 63 -4.01 -30.37 -7.23
N LEU A 64 -4.96 -31.25 -7.56
CA LEU A 64 -6.01 -30.93 -8.53
C LEU A 64 -7.15 -30.06 -7.95
N PRO A 65 -7.64 -30.27 -6.71
CA PRO A 65 -8.75 -29.49 -6.17
C PRO A 65 -8.54 -27.98 -6.18
N GLN A 66 -7.32 -27.47 -6.00
CA GLN A 66 -7.03 -26.02 -6.05
C GLN A 66 -7.47 -25.37 -7.38
N TYR A 67 -7.41 -26.09 -8.51
CA TYR A 67 -7.85 -25.58 -9.82
C TYR A 67 -9.37 -25.58 -10.00
N PHE A 68 -10.12 -26.19 -9.08
CA PHE A 68 -11.58 -26.20 -9.04
C PHE A 68 -12.16 -25.47 -7.82
N TYR A 69 -11.30 -25.08 -6.86
CA TYR A 69 -11.68 -24.37 -5.66
C TYR A 69 -11.70 -22.86 -5.92
N VAL A 70 -12.89 -22.35 -6.28
CA VAL A 70 -13.13 -20.91 -6.36
C VAL A 70 -13.68 -20.45 -5.01
N PRO A 71 -12.92 -19.71 -4.18
CA PRO A 71 -13.46 -19.16 -2.94
C PRO A 71 -14.54 -18.13 -3.26
N THR A 72 -15.79 -18.44 -2.91
CA THR A 72 -16.94 -17.55 -3.15
C THR A 72 -16.92 -16.41 -2.13
N ALA A 73 -16.16 -15.35 -2.42
CA ALA A 73 -16.25 -14.10 -1.68
C ALA A 73 -17.69 -13.55 -1.76
N GLN A 74 -18.23 -13.12 -0.62
CA GLN A 74 -19.58 -12.57 -0.55
C GLN A 74 -19.58 -11.13 -1.09
N THR A 75 -20.00 -10.95 -2.34
CA THR A 75 -20.16 -9.62 -2.95
C THR A 75 -21.43 -8.97 -2.39
N VAL A 76 -21.25 -7.99 -1.50
CA VAL A 76 -22.36 -7.14 -1.02
C VAL A 76 -22.76 -6.20 -2.16
N ASN A 77 -23.80 -6.58 -2.89
CA ASN A 77 -24.37 -5.78 -3.97
C ASN A 77 -25.19 -4.63 -3.37
N VAL A 78 -24.76 -3.39 -3.62
CA VAL A 78 -25.45 -2.17 -3.18
C VAL A 78 -26.23 -1.53 -4.34
N SER A 79 -27.25 -0.72 -4.02
CA SER A 79 -27.95 0.09 -5.01
C SER A 79 -27.27 1.44 -5.13
N THR A 80 -27.00 1.89 -6.35
CA THR A 80 -26.32 3.16 -6.65
C THR A 80 -27.27 4.21 -7.21
N ASP A 81 -26.96 5.50 -7.01
CA ASP A 81 -27.61 6.60 -7.73
C ASP A 81 -26.87 6.88 -9.05
N ILE A 82 -27.40 6.33 -10.14
CA ILE A 82 -26.92 6.58 -11.50
C ILE A 82 -27.06 8.05 -11.95
N THR A 83 -27.89 8.86 -11.28
CA THR A 83 -28.03 10.29 -11.62
C THR A 83 -26.82 11.12 -11.16
N ALA A 84 -26.05 10.61 -10.19
CA ALA A 84 -24.79 11.20 -9.74
C ALA A 84 -23.73 11.30 -10.85
N ILE A 85 -23.72 10.36 -11.82
CA ILE A 85 -22.82 10.43 -13.00
C ILE A 85 -23.02 11.75 -13.75
N ARG A 86 -24.29 12.13 -13.95
CA ARG A 86 -24.63 13.40 -14.60
C ARG A 86 -24.35 14.59 -13.68
N LYS A 87 -24.55 14.48 -12.36
CA LYS A 87 -24.18 15.55 -11.42
C LYS A 87 -22.67 15.83 -11.48
N ALA A 88 -21.82 14.82 -11.35
CA ALA A 88 -20.36 14.95 -11.43
C ALA A 88 -19.90 15.57 -12.77
N ASN A 89 -20.44 15.08 -13.90
CA ASN A 89 -20.08 15.60 -15.24
C ASN A 89 -20.69 16.99 -15.55
N THR A 90 -21.63 17.47 -14.74
CA THR A 90 -22.09 18.87 -14.74
C THR A 90 -21.12 19.71 -13.90
N VAL A 91 -20.79 19.26 -12.69
CA VAL A 91 -19.91 19.95 -11.74
C VAL A 91 -18.52 20.23 -12.34
N LEU A 92 -17.89 19.24 -12.98
CA LEU A 92 -16.61 19.43 -13.68
C LEU A 92 -16.70 20.53 -14.76
N ARG A 93 -17.78 20.56 -15.55
CA ARG A 93 -17.99 21.57 -16.61
C ARG A 93 -18.34 22.96 -16.07
N GLU A 94 -18.95 23.03 -14.89
CA GLU A 94 -19.34 24.28 -14.24
C GLU A 94 -18.19 24.93 -13.45
N ASP A 95 -17.09 24.19 -13.21
CA ASP A 95 -15.84 24.71 -12.65
C ASP A 95 -14.62 24.38 -13.54
N PRO A 96 -14.53 24.95 -14.77
CA PRO A 96 -13.39 24.75 -15.68
C PRO A 96 -12.08 25.37 -15.15
N SER A 97 -12.19 26.26 -14.16
CA SER A 97 -11.09 26.94 -13.47
C SER A 97 -10.57 26.20 -12.23
N GLY A 98 -11.25 25.12 -11.83
CA GLY A 98 -10.84 24.28 -10.71
C GLY A 98 -9.58 23.49 -11.01
N ASP A 99 -8.96 22.99 -9.95
CA ASP A 99 -7.80 22.10 -9.91
C ASP A 99 -8.24 20.94 -8.99
N TYR A 100 -8.70 19.84 -9.58
CA TYR A 100 -9.47 18.81 -8.87
C TYR A 100 -8.61 17.68 -8.28
N ASP A 101 -7.31 17.64 -8.56
CA ASP A 101 -6.37 16.70 -7.99
C ASP A 101 -5.13 17.35 -7.32
N GLY A 102 -4.86 18.64 -7.60
CA GLY A 102 -3.80 19.44 -6.97
C GLY A 102 -2.49 19.51 -7.76
N ASP A 103 -2.43 18.97 -8.98
CA ASP A 103 -1.25 18.99 -9.84
C ASP A 103 -0.83 20.44 -10.22
N GLY A 104 -1.80 21.30 -10.54
CA GLY A 104 -1.60 22.70 -10.93
C GLY A 104 -1.98 23.05 -12.38
N LEU A 105 -2.47 22.09 -13.17
CA LEU A 105 -3.32 22.37 -14.33
C LEU A 105 -4.72 22.83 -13.87
N SER A 106 -5.52 23.33 -14.83
CA SER A 106 -6.94 23.54 -14.61
C SER A 106 -7.75 22.43 -15.27
N ASN A 107 -8.92 22.10 -14.72
CA ASN A 107 -9.87 21.11 -15.26
C ASN A 107 -10.11 21.27 -16.78
N ALA A 108 -10.05 22.50 -17.31
CA ALA A 108 -10.18 22.79 -18.74
C ALA A 108 -8.87 22.73 -19.56
N ASP A 109 -7.70 22.99 -18.96
CA ASP A 109 -6.41 22.61 -19.57
C ASP A 109 -6.36 21.10 -19.74
N GLU A 110 -6.83 20.34 -18.76
CA GLU A 110 -6.85 18.88 -18.79
C GLU A 110 -7.82 18.31 -19.82
N GLU A 111 -9.08 18.78 -19.86
CA GLU A 111 -10.03 18.42 -20.94
C GLU A 111 -9.46 18.76 -22.33
N THR A 112 -8.60 19.78 -22.44
CA THR A 112 -7.93 20.19 -23.69
C THR A 112 -6.74 19.28 -24.05
N ASN A 113 -5.99 18.76 -23.08
CA ASN A 113 -4.84 17.87 -23.32
C ASN A 113 -5.22 16.38 -23.32
N GLY A 114 -6.36 16.01 -22.74
CA GLY A 114 -6.88 14.64 -22.66
C GLY A 114 -6.48 13.88 -21.40
N THR A 115 -6.03 14.59 -20.35
CA THR A 115 -5.69 14.02 -19.02
C THR A 115 -6.94 13.83 -18.16
N ASP A 116 -6.80 13.21 -16.98
CA ASP A 116 -7.91 12.92 -16.06
C ASP A 116 -7.91 13.85 -14.83
N PRO A 117 -8.87 14.80 -14.71
CA PRO A 117 -8.97 15.80 -13.61
C PRO A 117 -9.14 15.27 -12.19
N TRP A 118 -8.85 14.00 -11.96
CA TRP A 118 -8.88 13.35 -10.64
C TRP A 118 -7.63 12.49 -10.39
N ASN A 119 -6.58 12.62 -11.23
CA ASN A 119 -5.34 11.85 -11.14
C ASN A 119 -4.15 12.59 -11.78
N ILE A 120 -3.36 13.23 -10.91
CA ILE A 120 -2.19 14.10 -11.18
C ILE A 120 -1.11 13.60 -12.16
N ASP A 121 -1.18 12.36 -12.61
CA ASP A 121 -0.15 11.57 -13.31
C ASP A 121 -0.93 10.54 -14.13
N THR A 122 -1.46 10.99 -15.28
CA THR A 122 -2.54 10.30 -16.01
C THR A 122 -2.12 8.92 -16.52
N ASP A 123 -0.86 8.76 -16.97
CA ASP A 123 -0.37 7.47 -17.48
C ASP A 123 0.38 6.59 -16.46
N GLY A 124 0.74 7.15 -15.30
CA GLY A 124 1.38 6.43 -14.19
C GLY A 124 2.90 6.31 -14.25
N ASP A 125 3.57 7.09 -15.11
CA ASP A 125 5.04 7.21 -15.21
C ASP A 125 5.71 7.74 -13.93
N GLY A 126 5.01 8.55 -13.13
CA GLY A 126 5.62 9.26 -12.00
C GLY A 126 6.20 10.64 -12.35
N ALA A 127 5.83 11.23 -13.48
CA ALA A 127 5.77 12.68 -13.65
C ALA A 127 4.33 13.16 -13.37
N THR A 128 4.12 14.40 -12.94
CA THR A 128 2.76 14.96 -12.99
C THR A 128 2.44 15.57 -14.36
N ASP A 129 1.17 15.64 -14.71
CA ASP A 129 0.73 16.09 -16.03
C ASP A 129 1.14 17.55 -16.30
N TYR A 130 1.15 18.42 -15.28
CA TYR A 130 1.79 19.74 -15.33
C TYR A 130 3.30 19.64 -15.58
N CYS A 131 4.02 18.77 -14.86
CA CYS A 131 5.46 18.60 -15.05
C CYS A 131 5.77 18.22 -16.49
N GLU A 132 5.00 17.29 -17.06
CA GLU A 132 5.13 16.86 -18.45
C GLU A 132 4.89 18.01 -19.45
N LEU A 133 3.76 18.70 -19.33
CA LEU A 133 3.35 19.74 -20.28
C LEU A 133 4.11 21.07 -20.12
N LYS A 134 4.64 21.39 -18.93
CA LYS A 134 5.21 22.71 -18.63
C LYS A 134 6.71 22.69 -18.30
N VAL A 135 7.28 21.57 -17.85
CA VAL A 135 8.67 21.48 -17.39
C VAL A 135 9.53 20.57 -18.27
N THR A 136 9.14 19.32 -18.48
CA THR A 136 9.95 18.32 -19.21
C THR A 136 9.66 18.29 -20.71
N ASN A 137 8.49 18.79 -21.14
CA ASN A 137 8.01 18.78 -22.52
C ASN A 137 7.86 17.34 -23.08
N THR A 138 7.32 16.46 -22.24
CA THR A 138 7.00 15.06 -22.57
C THR A 138 5.48 14.94 -22.86
N ASN A 139 4.83 13.79 -22.62
CA ASN A 139 3.44 13.56 -23.06
C ASN A 139 2.66 12.70 -22.04
N PRO A 140 1.75 13.30 -21.24
CA PRO A 140 1.10 12.68 -20.07
C PRO A 140 0.11 11.53 -20.35
N LEU A 141 0.07 11.04 -21.59
CA LEU A 141 -0.79 9.96 -22.06
C LEU A 141 0.02 8.75 -22.55
N LYS A 142 1.33 8.68 -22.25
CA LYS A 142 2.27 7.73 -22.85
C LYS A 142 3.58 7.60 -22.03
N ALA A 143 3.53 6.85 -20.94
CA ALA A 143 4.60 6.69 -19.95
C ALA A 143 6.01 6.52 -20.52
N GLU A 144 6.99 7.19 -19.90
CA GLU A 144 8.39 7.19 -20.26
C GLU A 144 9.29 6.73 -19.09
N THR A 145 10.40 7.42 -18.82
CA THR A 145 11.35 7.09 -17.73
C THR A 145 11.87 8.33 -17.01
N VAL A 146 11.14 9.45 -17.09
CA VAL A 146 11.66 10.79 -16.76
C VAL A 146 12.07 10.90 -15.29
N LEU A 147 11.24 10.39 -14.37
CA LEU A 147 11.54 10.28 -12.95
C LEU A 147 12.82 9.47 -12.68
N ALA A 148 12.97 8.31 -13.34
CA ALA A 148 14.12 7.45 -13.17
C ALA A 148 15.41 8.01 -13.76
N ASP A 149 15.34 8.75 -14.87
CA ASP A 149 16.51 9.39 -15.46
C ASP A 149 16.93 10.66 -14.68
N LYS A 150 15.98 11.39 -14.09
CA LYS A 150 16.31 12.43 -13.09
C LYS A 150 16.99 11.83 -11.87
N GLN A 151 16.46 10.75 -11.28
CA GLN A 151 17.05 10.10 -10.09
C GLN A 151 18.49 9.61 -10.35
N LYS A 152 18.77 9.00 -11.51
CA LYS A 152 20.13 8.60 -11.93
C LYS A 152 21.06 9.81 -12.06
N LYS A 153 20.60 10.89 -12.68
CA LYS A 153 21.38 12.11 -12.88
C LYS A 153 21.72 12.77 -11.53
N THR A 154 20.73 12.94 -10.66
CA THR A 154 20.91 13.53 -9.32
C THR A 154 21.82 12.67 -8.45
N ASP A 155 21.79 11.34 -8.56
CA ASP A 155 22.78 10.50 -7.88
C ASP A 155 24.20 10.74 -8.41
N GLN A 156 24.39 10.72 -9.73
CA GLN A 156 25.70 10.96 -10.37
C GLN A 156 26.30 12.33 -10.02
N GLU A 157 25.49 13.39 -10.03
CA GLU A 157 25.90 14.75 -9.68
C GLU A 157 26.31 14.88 -8.20
N ASN A 158 25.71 14.08 -7.32
CA ASN A 158 26.04 14.01 -5.89
C ASN A 158 27.10 12.94 -5.54
N GLY A 159 27.69 12.26 -6.53
CA GLY A 159 28.65 11.17 -6.30
C GLY A 159 28.06 9.94 -5.60
N LYS A 160 26.74 9.76 -5.67
CA LYS A 160 26.00 8.63 -5.11
C LYS A 160 25.85 7.51 -6.16
N GLU A 161 25.70 6.29 -5.68
CA GLU A 161 25.37 5.11 -6.47
C GLU A 161 23.96 4.59 -6.13
N VAL A 162 23.48 3.62 -6.89
CA VAL A 162 22.15 3.00 -6.68
C VAL A 162 22.01 2.41 -5.27
N GLY A 163 23.07 1.75 -4.77
CA GLY A 163 23.16 1.18 -3.44
C GLY A 163 23.58 2.17 -2.33
N SER A 164 23.75 3.46 -2.63
CA SER A 164 23.97 4.47 -1.58
C SER A 164 22.68 4.66 -0.75
N PRO A 165 22.78 4.75 0.59
CA PRO A 165 21.61 4.92 1.44
C PRO A 165 20.88 6.24 1.14
N TYR A 166 19.56 6.19 1.29
CA TYR A 166 18.66 7.35 1.27
C TYR A 166 17.53 7.13 2.28
N GLN A 167 16.82 8.19 2.67
CA GLN A 167 15.75 8.13 3.66
C GLN A 167 14.40 8.45 3.01
N ILE A 168 13.34 7.80 3.50
CA ILE A 168 11.94 8.18 3.26
C ILE A 168 11.23 8.17 4.61
N GLY A 169 10.69 9.31 5.04
CA GLY A 169 10.11 9.46 6.37
C GLY A 169 11.14 9.16 7.47
N ASN A 170 10.92 8.10 8.24
CA ASN A 170 11.82 7.59 9.29
C ASN A 170 12.56 6.30 8.90
N VAL A 171 12.43 5.81 7.65
CA VAL A 171 13.02 4.56 7.17
C VAL A 171 14.23 4.85 6.27
N ILE A 172 15.36 4.21 6.56
CA ILE A 172 16.58 4.28 5.72
C ILE A 172 16.59 3.09 4.75
N LEU A 173 16.87 3.36 3.47
CA LEU A 173 16.71 2.44 2.35
C LEU A 173 18.02 2.29 1.56
N TRP A 174 18.29 1.06 1.12
CA TRP A 174 19.33 0.72 0.15
C TRP A 174 18.66 -0.06 -1.00
N ALA A 175 18.56 0.53 -2.19
CA ALA A 175 17.90 -0.08 -3.33
C ALA A 175 18.83 -1.07 -4.07
N ASP A 176 18.27 -2.18 -4.57
CA ASP A 176 19.00 -3.11 -5.44
C ASP A 176 19.25 -2.54 -6.85
N ASP A 177 18.30 -1.75 -7.37
CA ASP A 177 18.35 -1.16 -8.71
C ASP A 177 17.68 0.22 -8.78
N TYR A 178 17.79 0.90 -9.94
CA TYR A 178 17.25 2.23 -10.14
C TYR A 178 15.73 2.26 -10.32
N ALA A 179 15.04 1.16 -10.63
CA ALA A 179 13.58 1.14 -10.61
C ALA A 179 13.09 1.20 -9.16
N SER A 180 13.64 0.33 -8.30
CA SER A 180 13.47 0.37 -6.86
C SER A 180 13.84 1.73 -6.25
N LYS A 181 14.95 2.35 -6.67
CA LYS A 181 15.35 3.66 -6.14
C LYS A 181 14.45 4.82 -6.57
N SER A 182 13.96 4.80 -7.82
CA SER A 182 13.22 5.93 -8.42
C SER A 182 11.71 5.87 -8.17
N TYR A 183 11.12 4.67 -8.19
CA TYR A 183 9.68 4.45 -8.01
C TYR A 183 9.35 3.88 -6.63
N GLY A 184 10.29 3.16 -6.01
CA GLY A 184 10.08 2.53 -4.72
C GLY A 184 9.94 3.55 -3.59
N SER A 185 8.86 3.40 -2.83
CA SER A 185 8.57 4.19 -1.64
C SER A 185 8.07 3.33 -0.48
N VAL A 186 7.95 3.93 0.69
CA VAL A 186 7.50 3.30 1.94
C VAL A 186 6.64 4.29 2.71
N VAL A 187 5.60 3.80 3.37
CA VAL A 187 4.71 4.59 4.22
C VAL A 187 4.43 3.90 5.54
N GLU A 188 4.19 4.66 6.60
CA GLU A 188 3.83 4.15 7.92
C GLU A 188 2.32 3.80 7.95
N THR A 189 1.97 2.75 8.68
CA THR A 189 0.59 2.24 8.83
C THR A 189 0.29 1.95 10.30
N ILE A 190 -0.98 1.69 10.65
CA ILE A 190 -1.40 1.38 12.02
C ILE A 190 -0.57 0.24 12.66
N THR A 191 -0.08 -0.72 11.86
CA THR A 191 0.61 -1.92 12.34
C THR A 191 2.12 -1.92 12.08
N GLY A 192 2.65 -0.90 11.40
CA GLY A 192 4.07 -0.80 11.04
C GLY A 192 4.28 0.01 9.75
N TYR A 193 4.71 -0.65 8.69
CA TYR A 193 5.08 -0.03 7.42
C TYR A 193 4.52 -0.79 6.22
N ARG A 194 4.39 -0.10 5.09
CA ARG A 194 4.05 -0.71 3.80
C ARG A 194 4.94 -0.16 2.70
N PHE A 195 5.60 -1.06 2.00
CA PHE A 195 6.46 -0.78 0.86
C PHE A 195 5.66 -0.89 -0.44
N CYS A 196 5.98 -0.01 -1.39
CA CYS A 196 5.38 0.06 -2.72
C CYS A 196 6.52 0.13 -3.74
N GLY A 197 6.58 -0.79 -4.70
CA GLY A 197 7.60 -0.83 -5.76
C GLY A 197 9.07 -1.03 -5.33
N PHE A 198 9.37 -1.09 -4.03
CA PHE A 198 10.73 -1.12 -3.50
C PHE A 198 11.29 -2.55 -3.36
N THR A 199 12.50 -2.78 -3.86
CA THR A 199 13.29 -4.01 -3.68
C THR A 199 14.71 -3.66 -3.22
N GLY A 200 15.16 -4.24 -2.12
CA GLY A 200 16.42 -3.86 -1.48
C GLY A 200 16.44 -4.18 0.01
N TYR A 201 17.05 -3.30 0.80
CA TYR A 201 17.10 -3.39 2.25
C TYR A 201 16.53 -2.13 2.90
N ALA A 202 15.83 -2.32 4.02
CA ALA A 202 15.27 -1.24 4.83
C ALA A 202 15.68 -1.33 6.31
N GLN A 203 16.02 -0.20 6.91
CA GLN A 203 16.21 -0.03 8.36
C GLN A 203 15.10 0.87 8.92
N PHE A 204 14.42 0.37 9.95
CA PHE A 204 13.33 1.05 10.65
C PHE A 204 13.84 1.71 11.94
N PRO A 205 13.15 2.74 12.47
CA PRO A 205 13.49 3.36 13.75
C PRO A 205 13.40 2.36 14.91
N ASP A 206 14.27 2.53 15.92
CA ASP A 206 14.40 1.70 17.13
C ASP A 206 14.42 0.16 16.94
N SER A 207 14.68 -0.28 15.71
CA SER A 207 14.56 -1.67 15.26
C SER A 207 15.66 -2.62 15.77
N LYS A 208 16.67 -2.09 16.46
CA LYS A 208 17.90 -2.81 16.86
C LYS A 208 17.62 -4.17 17.51
N ASN A 209 16.65 -4.20 18.43
CA ASN A 209 16.22 -5.40 19.17
C ASN A 209 14.86 -5.96 18.71
N LYS A 210 14.23 -5.36 17.68
CA LYS A 210 12.92 -5.80 17.17
C LYS A 210 13.05 -7.00 16.23
N TYR A 211 11.98 -7.78 16.16
CA TYR A 211 11.71 -8.77 15.13
C TYR A 211 10.77 -8.17 14.10
N VAL A 212 11.10 -8.33 12.83
CA VAL A 212 10.38 -7.72 11.71
C VAL A 212 9.71 -8.81 10.89
N TYR A 213 8.40 -8.71 10.71
CA TYR A 213 7.57 -9.70 10.02
C TYR A 213 6.91 -9.06 8.81
N LYS A 214 6.94 -9.71 7.65
CA LYS A 214 6.00 -9.35 6.58
C LYS A 214 4.61 -9.89 6.90
N ASN A 215 3.59 -9.06 6.74
CA ASN A 215 2.18 -9.46 6.81
C ASN A 215 1.64 -9.57 5.37
N ILE A 216 1.09 -10.73 5.03
CA ILE A 216 0.35 -10.97 3.78
C ILE A 216 -0.98 -11.60 4.16
N ASN A 217 -2.09 -10.89 3.94
CA ASN A 217 -3.47 -11.34 4.24
C ASN A 217 -3.63 -11.90 5.67
N GLY A 218 -3.06 -11.21 6.66
CA GLY A 218 -3.10 -11.58 8.07
C GLY A 218 -2.06 -12.64 8.49
N VAL A 219 -1.20 -13.12 7.59
CA VAL A 219 -0.16 -14.14 7.86
C VAL A 219 1.21 -13.51 8.01
N ARG A 220 1.86 -13.74 9.16
CA ARG A 220 3.13 -13.11 9.54
C ARG A 220 4.33 -14.02 9.30
N THR A 221 5.20 -13.63 8.39
CA THR A 221 6.48 -14.32 8.11
C THR A 221 7.66 -13.47 8.57
N LEU A 222 8.51 -13.98 9.47
CA LEU A 222 9.73 -13.30 9.91
C LEU A 222 10.66 -13.04 8.72
N LEU A 223 11.18 -11.81 8.61
CA LEU A 223 12.15 -11.42 7.59
C LEU A 223 13.59 -11.65 8.02
N ASP A 224 14.44 -11.96 7.05
CA ASP A 224 15.88 -12.11 7.26
C ASP A 224 16.54 -10.74 7.53
N LYS A 225 17.37 -10.71 8.58
CA LYS A 225 18.06 -9.51 9.07
C LYS A 225 19.52 -9.51 8.61
N LYS A 226 19.92 -8.48 7.87
CA LYS A 226 21.32 -8.15 7.61
C LYS A 226 21.91 -7.51 8.88
N THR A 227 22.89 -8.17 9.48
CA THR A 227 23.32 -7.88 10.85
C THR A 227 24.26 -6.69 10.99
N GLU A 228 24.99 -6.34 9.92
CA GLU A 228 26.00 -5.27 9.94
C GLU A 228 25.32 -3.88 9.90
N GLU A 229 24.37 -3.70 8.98
CA GLU A 229 23.61 -2.47 8.82
C GLU A 229 22.31 -2.41 9.64
N ASN A 230 21.97 -3.45 10.41
CA ASN A 230 20.68 -3.55 11.13
C ASN A 230 19.49 -3.26 10.18
N ALA A 231 19.40 -4.00 9.08
CA ALA A 231 18.41 -3.82 8.03
C ALA A 231 17.76 -5.16 7.63
N TRP A 232 16.59 -5.11 7.00
CA TRP A 232 15.84 -6.30 6.57
C TRP A 232 15.60 -6.27 5.07
N ARG A 233 15.53 -7.47 4.48
CA ARG A 233 15.26 -7.64 3.05
C ARG A 233 13.80 -7.29 2.73
N ILE A 234 13.59 -6.44 1.72
CA ILE A 234 12.29 -6.09 1.14
C ILE A 234 12.30 -6.49 -0.34
N ASP A 235 11.24 -7.14 -0.80
CA ASP A 235 11.11 -7.70 -2.15
C ASP A 235 9.75 -7.34 -2.77
N GLY A 236 9.56 -6.05 -3.13
CA GLY A 236 8.37 -5.52 -3.79
C GLY A 236 7.29 -4.98 -2.84
N ASP A 237 6.04 -4.98 -3.28
CA ASP A 237 4.88 -4.53 -2.50
C ASP A 237 4.63 -5.46 -1.30
N MET A 238 4.82 -4.95 -0.08
CA MET A 238 4.63 -5.73 1.15
C MET A 238 4.36 -4.87 2.39
N SER A 239 3.48 -5.34 3.27
CA SER A 239 3.30 -4.80 4.62
C SER A 239 4.27 -5.46 5.59
N VAL A 240 4.75 -4.69 6.57
CA VAL A 240 5.82 -5.06 7.50
C VAL A 240 5.47 -4.57 8.91
N GLU A 241 5.52 -5.48 9.89
CA GLU A 241 5.13 -5.24 11.28
C GLU A 241 6.30 -5.53 12.24
N LEU A 242 6.44 -4.72 13.29
CA LEU A 242 7.60 -4.72 14.20
C LEU A 242 7.21 -5.15 15.62
N TYR A 243 7.95 -6.10 16.19
CA TYR A 243 7.66 -6.67 17.52
C TYR A 243 8.90 -6.77 18.41
N ASP A 244 8.77 -6.43 19.70
CA ASP A 244 9.83 -6.62 20.71
C ASP A 244 10.10 -8.09 21.04
N THR A 245 9.13 -8.96 20.84
CA THR A 245 9.24 -10.41 21.11
C THR A 245 8.99 -11.21 19.85
N LYS A 246 9.78 -12.28 19.64
CA LYS A 246 9.58 -13.18 18.51
C LYS A 246 8.24 -13.91 18.65
N LEU A 247 7.30 -13.64 17.72
CA LEU A 247 6.00 -14.30 17.67
C LEU A 247 6.13 -15.82 17.59
N LYS A 248 5.31 -16.53 18.35
CA LYS A 248 5.29 -18.00 18.40
C LYS A 248 4.86 -18.55 17.03
N GLN A 249 5.75 -19.34 16.41
CA GLN A 249 5.47 -19.99 15.13
C GLN A 249 4.66 -21.28 15.30
N ILE A 250 3.73 -21.49 14.39
CA ILE A 250 2.79 -22.60 14.31
C ILE A 250 2.68 -23.06 12.86
N SER A 251 2.14 -24.25 12.64
CA SER A 251 1.77 -24.72 11.31
C SER A 251 0.26 -24.93 11.29
N GLU A 252 -0.49 -24.20 10.45
CA GLU A 252 -1.88 -24.56 10.18
C GLU A 252 -1.90 -25.71 9.19
N PHE A 253 -2.69 -26.75 9.48
CA PHE A 253 -3.06 -27.77 8.50
C PHE A 253 -4.57 -27.88 8.44
N SER A 254 -5.18 -27.56 7.29
CA SER A 254 -6.61 -27.75 7.09
C SER A 254 -6.89 -29.07 6.39
N PHE A 255 -7.86 -29.83 6.91
CA PHE A 255 -8.34 -31.08 6.33
C PHE A 255 -9.86 -30.99 6.18
N PHE A 256 -10.33 -30.89 4.92
CA PHE A 256 -11.76 -30.76 4.57
C PHE A 256 -12.48 -29.60 5.30
N GLY A 257 -11.78 -28.48 5.52
CA GLY A 257 -12.29 -27.32 6.23
C GLY A 257 -12.12 -27.35 7.76
N HIS A 258 -11.55 -28.43 8.32
CA HIS A 258 -11.16 -28.49 9.73
C HIS A 258 -9.66 -28.26 9.88
N SER A 259 -9.29 -27.11 10.44
CA SER A 259 -7.89 -26.76 10.72
C SER A 259 -7.41 -27.28 12.07
N ILE A 260 -6.13 -27.68 12.10
CA ILE A 260 -5.36 -27.95 13.33
C ILE A 260 -4.10 -27.08 13.36
N TYR A 261 -3.67 -26.72 14.57
CA TYR A 261 -2.59 -25.74 14.79
C TYR A 261 -1.48 -26.28 15.72
N PRO A 262 -0.72 -27.32 15.32
CA PRO A 262 0.48 -27.72 16.05
C PRO A 262 1.55 -26.61 16.09
N ASP A 263 2.32 -26.59 17.18
CA ASP A 263 3.52 -25.77 17.31
C ASP A 263 4.55 -26.11 16.22
N SER A 264 5.05 -25.10 15.50
CA SER A 264 5.93 -25.32 14.35
C SER A 264 7.24 -25.96 14.79
N ASN A 265 7.64 -26.99 14.05
CA ASN A 265 8.91 -27.69 14.22
C ASN A 265 9.37 -28.23 12.86
N LEU A 266 10.58 -28.80 12.80
CA LEU A 266 11.20 -29.22 11.53
C LEU A 266 10.36 -30.25 10.72
N PHE A 267 9.53 -31.06 11.39
CA PHE A 267 8.62 -31.99 10.71
C PHE A 267 7.39 -31.28 10.15
N PHE A 268 6.69 -30.46 10.94
CA PHE A 268 5.51 -29.73 10.46
C PHE A 268 5.88 -28.68 9.41
N LYS A 269 6.97 -27.93 9.61
CA LYS A 269 7.50 -27.01 8.58
C LYS A 269 7.89 -27.73 7.28
N GLY A 270 8.33 -28.98 7.39
CA GLY A 270 8.58 -29.84 6.22
C GLY A 270 7.30 -30.25 5.49
N LEU A 271 6.16 -30.35 6.18
CA LEU A 271 4.85 -30.64 5.58
C LEU A 271 4.19 -29.39 4.98
N THR A 272 4.29 -28.23 5.64
CA THR A 272 3.78 -26.95 5.09
C THR A 272 4.55 -26.52 3.85
N THR A 273 5.85 -26.82 3.76
CA THR A 273 6.65 -26.61 2.53
C THR A 273 6.20 -27.51 1.35
N ILE A 274 5.38 -28.55 1.59
CA ILE A 274 4.93 -29.50 0.56
C ILE A 274 3.46 -29.27 0.20
N LEU A 275 2.58 -29.07 1.18
CA LEU A 275 1.14 -28.92 0.95
C LEU A 275 0.81 -27.59 0.24
N PRO A 276 -0.30 -27.52 -0.52
CA PRO A 276 -0.76 -26.26 -1.10
C PRO A 276 -1.41 -25.37 -0.04
N ASP A 277 -1.46 -24.05 -0.27
CA ASP A 277 -2.20 -23.13 0.60
C ASP A 277 -3.72 -23.15 0.38
N THR A 278 -4.20 -23.79 -0.70
CA THR A 278 -5.64 -23.90 -1.02
C THR A 278 -6.05 -25.31 -1.47
N GLY A 279 -7.30 -25.69 -1.19
CA GLY A 279 -7.87 -27.00 -1.54
C GLY A 279 -8.43 -27.76 -0.32
N PHE A 280 -8.61 -29.07 -0.45
CA PHE A 280 -9.16 -29.92 0.63
C PHE A 280 -8.13 -30.33 1.70
N ILE A 281 -6.84 -30.26 1.39
CA ILE A 281 -5.75 -30.52 2.33
C ILE A 281 -4.72 -29.43 2.12
N THR A 282 -4.53 -28.57 3.12
CA THR A 282 -3.60 -27.43 3.06
C THR A 282 -2.59 -27.47 4.21
N GLY A 283 -1.50 -26.73 4.08
CA GLY A 283 -0.49 -26.60 5.12
C GLY A 283 0.34 -25.34 4.99
N THR A 284 0.18 -24.39 5.92
CA THR A 284 0.81 -23.06 5.84
C THR A 284 1.46 -22.71 7.19
N GLU A 285 2.68 -22.16 7.17
CA GLU A 285 3.31 -21.62 8.39
C GLU A 285 2.60 -20.31 8.79
N LYS A 286 2.31 -20.16 10.09
CA LYS A 286 1.67 -18.98 10.67
C LYS A 286 2.33 -18.59 11.99
N THR A 287 1.94 -17.46 12.57
CA THR A 287 2.15 -17.17 13.98
C THR A 287 0.86 -17.36 14.79
N ALA A 288 0.99 -17.53 16.10
CA ALA A 288 -0.19 -17.65 16.98
C ALA A 288 -1.16 -16.45 16.89
N MET A 289 -0.65 -15.26 16.52
CA MET A 289 -1.44 -14.04 16.30
C MET A 289 -2.28 -14.07 15.01
N ASP A 290 -1.98 -15.02 14.11
CA ASP A 290 -2.64 -15.15 12.80
C ASP A 290 -3.81 -16.14 12.82
N ILE A 291 -4.00 -16.91 13.92
CA ILE A 291 -5.22 -17.70 14.15
C ILE A 291 -6.33 -16.81 14.73
N ASP A 292 -5.94 -15.87 15.59
CA ASP A 292 -6.84 -15.24 16.56
C ASP A 292 -7.13 -13.76 16.21
N PRO A 293 -8.19 -13.49 15.42
CA PRO A 293 -8.68 -12.13 15.21
C PRO A 293 -9.39 -11.56 16.46
N ASP A 294 -9.84 -12.38 17.41
CA ASP A 294 -10.53 -11.93 18.63
C ASP A 294 -9.57 -11.16 19.57
N THR A 295 -8.27 -11.46 19.52
CA THR A 295 -7.21 -10.66 20.18
C THR A 295 -6.91 -9.32 19.52
N ARG A 296 -7.41 -9.07 18.29
CA ARG A 296 -7.12 -7.86 17.50
C ARG A 296 -8.33 -6.92 17.53
N ALA A 297 -8.39 -6.09 18.58
CA ALA A 297 -9.49 -5.17 18.80
C ALA A 297 -9.67 -4.15 17.65
N ASN A 298 -10.92 -3.99 17.21
CA ASN A 298 -11.33 -2.93 16.28
C ASN A 298 -11.55 -1.62 17.04
N THR A 299 -11.31 -0.48 16.39
CA THR A 299 -11.76 0.83 16.90
C THR A 299 -13.15 1.10 16.34
N ILE A 300 -14.15 1.30 17.21
CA ILE A 300 -15.55 1.51 16.81
C ILE A 300 -16.23 2.57 17.68
N THR A 301 -17.19 3.27 17.09
CA THR A 301 -18.21 4.06 17.81
C THR A 301 -19.60 3.43 17.65
N ASP A 302 -20.57 3.93 18.41
CA ASP A 302 -21.99 3.65 18.19
C ASP A 302 -22.45 4.23 16.84
N ILE A 303 -23.32 3.50 16.14
CA ILE A 303 -23.79 3.87 14.79
C ILE A 303 -24.79 5.03 14.88
N LYS A 304 -24.28 6.27 14.78
CA LYS A 304 -25.03 7.53 14.73
C LYS A 304 -25.46 7.83 13.30
N LYS A 305 -26.76 7.81 12.99
CA LYS A 305 -27.29 8.19 11.67
C LYS A 305 -26.99 9.66 11.35
N ILE A 306 -26.49 9.93 10.14
CA ILE A 306 -26.06 11.26 9.70
C ILE A 306 -27.07 11.83 8.70
N SER A 307 -27.55 13.05 8.95
CA SER A 307 -28.30 13.84 7.96
C SER A 307 -27.32 14.65 7.13
N TYR A 308 -27.50 14.65 5.81
CA TYR A 308 -26.65 15.36 4.85
C TYR A 308 -27.49 15.98 3.74
N ASP A 309 -26.93 16.95 3.02
CA ASP A 309 -27.57 17.50 1.82
C ASP A 309 -27.28 16.60 0.62
N ALA A 310 -28.33 16.04 0.02
CA ALA A 310 -28.22 15.18 -1.16
C ALA A 310 -27.80 15.95 -2.42
N ASP A 311 -27.94 17.27 -2.44
CA ASP A 311 -27.59 18.16 -3.53
C ASP A 311 -26.27 18.92 -3.31
N ASP A 312 -25.54 18.70 -2.19
CA ASP A 312 -24.16 19.18 -2.04
C ASP A 312 -23.21 18.49 -3.05
N THR A 313 -22.84 19.25 -4.08
CA THR A 313 -21.99 18.79 -5.18
C THR A 313 -20.51 18.71 -4.84
N LYS A 314 -20.05 19.26 -3.70
CA LYS A 314 -18.62 19.26 -3.32
C LYS A 314 -18.02 17.85 -3.28
N ARG A 315 -18.83 16.84 -2.90
CA ARG A 315 -18.42 15.42 -2.89
C ARG A 315 -18.11 14.80 -4.27
N TYR A 316 -18.35 15.52 -5.36
CA TYR A 316 -17.97 15.09 -6.72
C TYR A 316 -16.69 15.75 -7.23
N THR A 317 -16.13 16.73 -6.53
CA THR A 317 -14.91 17.45 -6.95
C THR A 317 -13.67 16.61 -6.63
N GLN A 318 -12.91 16.95 -5.58
CA GLN A 318 -11.62 16.33 -5.28
C GLN A 318 -11.78 14.91 -4.67
N ASN A 319 -10.82 14.03 -4.96
CA ASN A 319 -10.75 12.68 -4.41
C ASN A 319 -10.17 12.73 -2.98
N SER A 320 -10.88 12.20 -1.98
CA SER A 320 -10.42 12.18 -0.57
C SER A 320 -9.63 10.90 -0.27
N ASN A 321 -8.68 10.55 -1.14
CA ASN A 321 -7.89 9.32 -1.04
C ASN A 321 -6.45 9.55 -0.53
N THR A 322 -6.12 10.70 0.06
CA THR A 322 -4.82 10.93 0.70
C THR A 322 -4.72 10.24 2.06
N LEU A 323 -3.50 10.06 2.60
CA LEU A 323 -3.37 9.55 3.96
C LEU A 323 -3.77 10.56 5.05
N ASN A 324 -3.74 11.87 4.76
CA ASN A 324 -4.28 12.89 5.67
C ASN A 324 -5.79 12.71 5.85
N ASP A 325 -6.51 12.47 4.75
CA ASP A 325 -7.95 12.18 4.74
C ASP A 325 -8.26 10.94 5.60
N LEU A 326 -7.51 9.86 5.38
CA LEU A 326 -7.66 8.59 6.09
C LEU A 326 -7.33 8.71 7.59
N GLN A 327 -6.30 9.49 7.94
CA GLN A 327 -5.94 9.78 9.32
C GLN A 327 -7.05 10.59 10.02
N PHE A 328 -7.60 11.61 9.37
CA PHE A 328 -8.71 12.39 9.93
C PHE A 328 -9.94 11.51 10.21
N VAL A 329 -10.30 10.62 9.28
CA VAL A 329 -11.41 9.65 9.48
C VAL A 329 -11.14 8.74 10.68
N ARG A 330 -9.92 8.18 10.77
CA ARG A 330 -9.53 7.29 11.88
C ARG A 330 -9.51 8.04 13.22
N GLN A 331 -9.00 9.26 13.27
CA GLN A 331 -8.96 10.09 14.48
C GLN A 331 -10.37 10.50 14.94
N SER A 332 -11.24 10.96 14.03
CA SER A 332 -12.64 11.31 14.36
C SER A 332 -13.41 10.12 14.96
N ILE A 333 -13.14 8.90 14.47
CA ILE A 333 -13.72 7.67 15.02
C ILE A 333 -13.16 7.35 16.41
N ALA A 334 -11.83 7.47 16.60
CA ALA A 334 -11.12 7.04 17.80
C ALA A 334 -11.23 8.01 18.98
N GLU A 335 -11.22 9.32 18.71
CA GLU A 335 -11.15 10.38 19.74
C GLU A 335 -12.52 11.05 19.93
N ASP A 336 -13.14 11.55 18.85
CA ASP A 336 -14.45 12.22 18.92
C ASP A 336 -15.64 11.24 19.01
N ASN A 337 -15.40 9.95 18.76
CA ASN A 337 -16.44 8.90 18.65
C ASN A 337 -17.43 9.19 17.50
N ALA A 338 -16.98 9.81 16.41
CA ALA A 338 -17.81 10.19 15.28
C ALA A 338 -18.05 9.05 14.27
N CYS A 339 -19.22 9.07 13.64
CA CYS A 339 -19.43 8.38 12.37
C CYS A 339 -19.15 9.37 11.22
N ILE A 340 -18.70 8.84 10.08
CA ILE A 340 -18.38 9.62 8.87
C ILE A 340 -19.22 9.10 7.69
N LEU A 341 -19.69 9.99 6.80
CA LEU A 341 -20.20 9.59 5.48
C LEU A 341 -19.11 9.66 4.42
N ALA A 342 -19.00 8.61 3.62
CA ALA A 342 -18.25 8.59 2.38
C ALA A 342 -19.20 8.43 1.18
N SER A 343 -18.91 9.16 0.10
CA SER A 343 -19.40 8.85 -1.24
C SER A 343 -18.39 7.92 -1.91
N LEU A 344 -18.86 6.78 -2.41
CA LEU A 344 -18.13 5.95 -3.37
C LEU A 344 -18.71 6.27 -4.75
N MET A 345 -17.91 6.88 -5.62
CA MET A 345 -18.37 7.39 -6.92
C MET A 345 -17.74 6.61 -8.07
N SER A 346 -18.58 6.11 -8.98
CA SER A 346 -18.18 5.31 -10.13
C SER A 346 -18.69 5.94 -11.42
N ALA A 347 -17.81 6.18 -12.40
CA ALA A 347 -18.20 6.76 -13.68
C ALA A 347 -19.22 5.90 -14.47
N GLU A 348 -19.18 4.58 -14.31
CA GLU A 348 -20.11 3.64 -14.96
C GLU A 348 -21.40 3.40 -14.16
N ARG A 349 -21.35 3.49 -12.82
CA ARG A 349 -22.42 2.99 -11.92
C ARG A 349 -23.08 4.07 -11.06
N GLY A 350 -22.50 5.26 -10.96
CA GLY A 350 -22.95 6.33 -10.10
C GLY A 350 -22.48 6.19 -8.66
N GLU A 351 -23.22 6.83 -7.76
CA GLU A 351 -22.82 7.05 -6.36
C GLU A 351 -23.40 5.98 -5.42
N TYR A 352 -22.62 5.58 -4.41
CA TYR A 352 -23.11 4.92 -3.21
C TYR A 352 -22.66 5.67 -1.96
N ILE A 353 -23.61 6.16 -1.17
CA ILE A 353 -23.33 6.78 0.14
C ILE A 353 -23.29 5.70 1.22
N VAL A 354 -22.18 5.63 1.93
CA VAL A 354 -21.93 4.65 3.01
C VAL A 354 -21.55 5.37 4.31
N LEU A 355 -22.00 4.84 5.44
CA LEU A 355 -21.60 5.32 6.76
C LEU A 355 -20.48 4.44 7.32
N ILE A 356 -19.43 5.09 7.81
CA ILE A 356 -18.29 4.46 8.48
C ILE A 356 -18.45 4.72 9.99
N TYR A 357 -18.35 3.65 10.79
CA TYR A 357 -18.50 3.69 12.25
C TYR A 357 -17.27 3.14 13.01
N GLY A 358 -16.21 2.77 12.28
CA GLY A 358 -15.05 2.11 12.86
C GLY A 358 -13.98 1.78 11.83
N TYR A 359 -12.88 1.20 12.31
CA TYR A 359 -11.88 0.52 11.50
C TYR A 359 -11.36 -0.73 12.23
N ASP A 360 -10.94 -1.75 11.48
CA ASP A 360 -10.31 -2.94 12.05
C ASP A 360 -8.80 -2.76 12.31
N TYR A 361 -8.18 -3.76 12.93
CA TYR A 361 -6.74 -3.78 13.21
C TYR A 361 -5.86 -3.59 11.96
N GLU A 362 -6.32 -4.03 10.79
CA GLU A 362 -5.58 -3.90 9.53
C GLU A 362 -5.89 -2.56 8.83
N GLY A 363 -6.72 -1.71 9.45
CA GLY A 363 -7.06 -0.37 9.00
C GLY A 363 -8.23 -0.30 8.01
N ASN A 364 -8.91 -1.42 7.74
CA ASN A 364 -10.07 -1.45 6.85
C ASN A 364 -11.26 -0.74 7.52
N LEU A 365 -12.00 0.08 6.78
CA LEU A 365 -13.11 0.85 7.33
C LEU A 365 -14.35 -0.03 7.53
N LEU A 366 -14.94 0.03 8.73
CA LEU A 366 -16.11 -0.74 9.12
C LEU A 366 -17.39 0.05 8.79
N CYS A 367 -18.26 -0.55 7.99
CA CYS A 367 -19.34 0.17 7.32
C CYS A 367 -20.76 -0.30 7.72
N ALA A 368 -21.66 0.67 7.80
CA ALA A 368 -23.08 0.51 8.05
C ALA A 368 -23.90 1.29 7.00
N ASP A 369 -25.15 0.87 6.80
CA ASP A 369 -26.12 1.59 5.98
C ASP A 369 -26.67 2.80 6.77
N ASN A 370 -26.51 4.02 6.23
CA ASN A 370 -26.95 5.24 6.89
C ASN A 370 -28.49 5.32 7.04
N SER A 371 -29.26 4.58 6.23
CA SER A 371 -30.72 4.65 6.28
C SER A 371 -31.30 3.88 7.48
N THR A 372 -30.74 2.70 7.78
CA THR A 372 -31.20 1.71 8.78
C THR A 372 -30.31 1.57 10.01
N GLY A 373 -29.04 1.95 9.94
CA GLY A 373 -28.02 1.67 10.95
C GLY A 373 -27.50 0.21 10.96
N GLN A 374 -27.90 -0.62 9.99
CA GLN A 374 -27.43 -2.00 9.91
C GLN A 374 -25.96 -2.05 9.44
N ARG A 375 -25.11 -2.86 10.10
CA ARG A 375 -23.75 -3.18 9.64
C ARG A 375 -23.82 -3.97 8.32
N ILE A 376 -23.11 -3.50 7.28
CA ILE A 376 -23.22 -4.05 5.90
C ILE A 376 -21.92 -4.67 5.36
N GLY A 377 -20.76 -4.35 5.93
CA GLY A 377 -19.48 -4.88 5.46
C GLY A 377 -18.32 -3.96 5.79
N THR A 378 -17.28 -3.99 4.96
CA THR A 378 -16.07 -3.17 5.09
C THR A 378 -15.65 -2.57 3.76
N ILE A 379 -14.94 -1.46 3.80
CA ILE A 379 -14.07 -1.01 2.71
C ILE A 379 -12.66 -1.48 3.07
N GLN A 380 -12.09 -2.37 2.27
CA GLN A 380 -10.68 -2.73 2.39
C GLN A 380 -9.83 -1.52 2.05
N ILE A 381 -8.83 -1.24 2.87
CA ILE A 381 -7.89 -0.12 2.68
C ILE A 381 -6.50 -0.68 2.39
N THR A 382 -5.73 0.01 1.57
CA THR A 382 -4.32 -0.25 1.37
C THR A 382 -3.61 1.08 1.21
N GLU A 383 -2.94 1.52 2.26
CA GLU A 383 -2.07 2.69 2.21
C GLU A 383 -1.02 2.51 1.11
N LYS A 384 -0.60 3.61 0.48
CA LYS A 384 0.34 3.63 -0.63
C LYS A 384 1.21 4.88 -0.56
N ALA A 385 2.38 4.80 -1.14
CA ALA A 385 3.17 5.96 -1.50
C ALA A 385 3.80 5.73 -2.88
N LYS A 386 3.90 6.80 -3.67
CA LYS A 386 4.72 6.84 -4.89
C LYS A 386 5.62 8.07 -4.86
N LYS A 387 6.77 7.99 -5.53
CA LYS A 387 7.55 9.16 -5.89
C LYS A 387 6.97 9.77 -7.16
N ILE A 388 7.00 11.09 -7.27
CA ILE A 388 6.60 11.84 -8.47
C ILE A 388 7.61 12.96 -8.78
N LEU A 389 7.64 13.43 -10.02
CA LEU A 389 8.14 14.76 -10.37
C LEU A 389 7.01 15.78 -10.18
N ASN A 390 7.12 16.67 -9.18
CA ASN A 390 6.14 17.74 -8.96
C ASN A 390 6.21 18.82 -10.06
N LYS A 391 5.36 19.85 -9.96
CA LYS A 391 5.36 21.03 -10.85
C LYS A 391 6.65 21.86 -10.89
N SER A 392 7.56 21.69 -9.93
CA SER A 392 8.93 22.24 -9.95
C SER A 392 9.91 21.34 -10.73
N GLY A 393 9.44 20.17 -11.17
CA GLY A 393 10.23 19.07 -11.73
C GLY A 393 11.02 18.29 -10.68
N GLU A 394 10.73 18.43 -9.39
CA GLU A 394 11.51 17.87 -8.27
C GLU A 394 10.95 16.52 -7.80
N ILE A 395 11.83 15.63 -7.33
CA ILE A 395 11.44 14.30 -6.84
C ILE A 395 10.88 14.45 -5.43
N VAL A 396 9.55 14.36 -5.30
CA VAL A 396 8.84 14.33 -4.01
C VAL A 396 8.19 12.97 -3.81
N SER A 397 7.82 12.62 -2.57
CA SER A 397 6.97 11.47 -2.29
C SER A 397 5.57 11.96 -1.91
N ILE A 398 4.55 11.31 -2.45
CA ILE A 398 3.15 11.50 -2.08
C ILE A 398 2.61 10.23 -1.43
N SER A 399 1.57 10.36 -0.62
CA SER A 399 0.96 9.25 0.12
C SER A 399 -0.57 9.26 0.02
N TYR A 400 -1.12 8.16 -0.47
CA TYR A 400 -2.53 7.96 -0.77
C TYR A 400 -2.99 6.59 -0.24
N PHE A 401 -4.24 6.22 -0.43
CA PHE A 401 -4.70 4.85 -0.23
C PHE A 401 -5.50 4.32 -1.42
N ASP A 402 -5.24 3.06 -1.74
CA ASP A 402 -6.17 2.24 -2.50
C ASP A 402 -7.34 1.82 -1.60
N PHE A 403 -8.54 1.75 -2.17
CA PHE A 403 -9.73 1.29 -1.46
C PHE A 403 -10.52 0.28 -2.29
N LYS A 404 -11.18 -0.66 -1.61
CA LYS A 404 -12.03 -1.67 -2.27
C LYS A 404 -13.18 -2.13 -1.37
N GLY A 405 -14.42 -1.87 -1.76
CA GLY A 405 -15.61 -2.22 -0.97
C GLY A 405 -16.90 -2.04 -1.74
N PHE A 406 -17.92 -2.84 -1.45
CA PHE A 406 -19.26 -2.75 -2.09
C PHE A 406 -19.25 -2.81 -3.63
N GLY A 407 -18.19 -3.38 -4.21
CA GLY A 407 -17.95 -3.43 -5.65
C GLY A 407 -17.15 -2.25 -6.22
N PHE A 408 -16.91 -1.19 -5.45
CA PHE A 408 -16.06 -0.06 -5.82
C PHE A 408 -14.58 -0.35 -5.56
N ASN A 409 -13.68 0.24 -6.34
CA ASN A 409 -12.25 -0.02 -6.36
C ASN A 409 -11.44 1.13 -7.00
N SER A 410 -10.50 1.73 -6.25
CA SER A 410 -9.62 2.82 -6.72
C SER A 410 -8.84 2.45 -8.00
N ILE A 411 -8.35 1.21 -8.07
CA ILE A 411 -7.54 0.69 -9.20
C ILE A 411 -8.35 0.64 -10.52
N SER A 412 -9.66 0.86 -10.49
CA SER A 412 -10.53 1.00 -11.66
C SER A 412 -11.13 2.40 -11.83
N GLY A 413 -10.54 3.43 -11.20
CA GLY A 413 -10.98 4.83 -11.31
C GLY A 413 -12.25 5.17 -10.52
N ASP A 414 -12.71 4.30 -9.62
CA ASP A 414 -13.75 4.70 -8.66
C ASP A 414 -13.13 5.64 -7.61
N ARG A 415 -13.82 6.72 -7.26
CA ARG A 415 -13.35 7.75 -6.31
C ARG A 415 -14.03 7.60 -4.95
N ILE A 416 -13.37 8.09 -3.90
CA ILE A 416 -13.91 8.14 -2.53
C ILE A 416 -13.83 9.57 -1.99
N SER A 417 -14.95 10.10 -1.51
CA SER A 417 -15.00 11.45 -0.95
C SER A 417 -15.67 11.45 0.41
N PHE A 418 -14.97 11.90 1.45
CA PHE A 418 -15.50 12.01 2.82
C PHE A 418 -16.10 13.40 3.03
N PHE A 419 -17.37 13.50 3.44
CA PHE A 419 -18.11 14.76 3.31
C PHE A 419 -19.05 15.15 4.46
N ALA A 420 -19.29 14.28 5.46
CA ALA A 420 -20.10 14.64 6.62
C ALA A 420 -19.71 13.84 7.88
N SER A 421 -19.90 14.45 9.05
CA SER A 421 -19.67 13.86 10.38
C SER A 421 -20.94 13.92 11.24
N ALA A 422 -21.09 12.99 12.18
CA ALA A 422 -22.28 12.87 13.02
C ALA A 422 -22.42 13.94 14.11
N ASP A 423 -21.31 14.49 14.62
CA ASP A 423 -21.30 15.22 15.90
C ASP A 423 -21.48 16.74 15.79
N GLY A 424 -22.01 17.21 14.66
CA GLY A 424 -22.44 18.60 14.48
C GLY A 424 -21.31 19.61 14.34
N SER A 425 -20.05 19.18 14.45
CA SER A 425 -18.98 19.80 13.69
C SER A 425 -19.37 19.72 12.20
N GLN A 426 -19.68 20.89 11.64
CA GLN A 426 -19.46 21.10 10.22
C GLN A 426 -18.03 20.62 9.94
N THR A 427 -17.84 19.77 8.93
CA THR A 427 -16.52 19.51 8.36
C THR A 427 -16.07 20.79 7.65
N SER A 428 -15.67 21.77 8.47
CA SER A 428 -15.32 23.12 8.06
C SER A 428 -14.23 23.04 7.01
N GLU A 429 -14.48 23.73 5.91
CA GLU A 429 -13.90 23.51 4.59
C GLU A 429 -12.43 23.09 4.60
N SER A 430 -12.12 22.02 3.85
CA SER A 430 -10.75 21.60 3.48
C SER A 430 -9.79 21.26 4.64
N ASN A 431 -10.19 20.38 5.55
CA ASN A 431 -9.21 19.53 6.27
C ASN A 431 -8.92 18.24 5.47
N PHE A 432 -9.93 17.71 4.77
CA PHE A 432 -9.70 16.86 3.61
C PHE A 432 -9.05 17.69 2.48
N SER A 433 -8.23 17.03 1.65
CA SER A 433 -7.48 17.59 0.50
C SER A 433 -6.44 18.71 0.74
N LYS A 434 -6.14 19.12 1.97
CA LYS A 434 -4.94 19.94 2.24
C LYS A 434 -3.67 19.10 2.39
N GLU A 435 -2.58 19.60 1.82
CA GLU A 435 -1.23 19.02 1.81
C GLU A 435 -1.08 17.72 1.01
N ALA A 436 -1.41 17.76 -0.30
CA ALA A 436 -1.07 16.69 -1.25
C ALA A 436 0.46 16.53 -1.48
N ILE A 437 1.27 17.53 -1.12
CA ILE A 437 2.74 17.51 -1.23
C ILE A 437 3.33 17.89 0.14
N SER A 438 3.98 16.93 0.82
CA SER A 438 4.74 17.23 2.03
C SER A 438 6.16 17.68 1.67
N GLU A 439 6.36 18.97 1.44
CA GLU A 439 7.67 19.59 1.20
C GLU A 439 8.54 19.64 2.47
N LYS A 440 8.94 18.47 2.98
CA LYS A 440 10.06 18.35 3.92
C LYS A 440 11.36 18.24 3.13
N GLN A 441 11.89 19.41 2.76
CA GLN A 441 13.23 19.55 2.24
C GLN A 441 14.25 19.08 3.31
N ASP A 442 15.04 18.07 2.98
CA ASP A 442 15.99 17.43 3.89
C ASP A 442 17.34 18.18 3.84
N ASP A 443 17.40 19.34 4.50
CA ASP A 443 18.59 20.22 4.55
C ASP A 443 19.74 19.57 5.35
N THR A 444 20.50 18.71 4.68
CA THR A 444 21.68 18.05 5.25
C THR A 444 22.91 18.96 5.30
N ASP A 445 23.10 19.72 6.38
CA ASP A 445 24.41 20.34 6.65
C ASP A 445 24.66 20.69 8.14
N ALA A 446 25.35 19.81 8.88
CA ALA A 446 26.19 20.14 10.06
C ALA A 446 26.83 18.91 10.73
N GLU A 447 28.07 18.55 10.35
CA GLU A 447 28.96 17.86 11.31
C GLU A 447 29.44 18.86 12.38
N LYS A 448 29.22 18.55 13.67
CA LYS A 448 30.13 18.93 14.76
C LYS A 448 29.90 18.17 16.07
N GLU A 449 30.97 18.05 16.83
CA GLU A 449 31.06 17.23 18.05
C GLU A 449 30.22 17.79 19.21
N ALA A 450 29.49 16.91 19.89
CA ALA A 450 29.04 17.12 21.27
C ALA A 450 28.99 15.78 22.01
N THR A 451 29.63 15.70 23.18
CA THR A 451 29.66 14.48 24.00
C THR A 451 28.40 14.34 24.87
N PRO A 452 27.82 13.13 25.00
CA PRO A 452 26.65 12.92 25.86
C PRO A 452 27.06 12.79 27.34
N THR A 453 26.24 13.35 28.24
CA THR A 453 26.25 13.05 29.68
C THR A 453 24.80 12.97 30.18
N PRO A 454 24.35 11.87 30.84
CA PRO A 454 22.93 11.57 30.97
C PRO A 454 22.28 11.94 32.32
N SER A 455 21.05 12.47 32.26
CA SER A 455 20.00 12.36 33.29
C SER A 455 18.65 12.86 32.74
N ALA A 456 17.49 12.46 33.23
CA ALA A 456 17.20 11.58 34.37
C ALA A 456 15.96 10.69 34.14
N THR A 457 15.89 9.57 34.85
CA THR A 457 14.68 8.73 34.99
C THR A 457 13.96 9.10 36.30
N PRO A 458 12.62 9.22 36.34
CA PRO A 458 11.90 9.47 37.59
C PRO A 458 11.94 8.23 38.51
N THR A 459 12.14 8.46 39.81
CA THR A 459 12.08 7.44 40.87
C THR A 459 11.06 7.88 41.93
N PRO A 460 10.17 6.99 42.43
CA PRO A 460 9.11 7.39 43.37
C PRO A 460 9.60 7.64 44.80
N SER A 461 8.76 8.30 45.58
CA SER A 461 8.95 8.58 47.01
C SER A 461 9.11 7.30 47.87
N PRO A 462 9.72 7.43 49.06
CA PRO A 462 8.83 7.48 50.23
C PRO A 462 9.16 8.55 51.29
N ASP A 463 8.08 8.88 52.01
CA ASP A 463 7.96 9.42 53.37
C ASP A 463 9.14 9.20 54.36
N VAL A 464 9.62 10.30 54.96
CA VAL A 464 10.02 10.42 56.39
C VAL A 464 9.81 11.88 56.84
N SER A 465 9.31 12.06 58.06
CA SER A 465 9.13 13.35 58.75
C SER A 465 10.41 13.90 59.41
N GLU A 466 10.64 15.22 59.38
CA GLU A 466 10.71 16.08 60.59
C GLU A 466 10.92 17.58 60.26
N GLN A 467 10.56 18.44 61.22
CA GLN A 467 10.76 19.90 61.30
C GLN A 467 11.37 20.23 62.67
N PRO A 468 11.84 21.46 62.98
CA PRO A 468 12.00 22.67 62.16
C PRO A 468 13.41 23.31 62.29
N VAL A 469 13.61 24.56 61.84
CA VAL A 469 14.08 25.69 62.70
C VAL A 469 13.98 27.03 61.92
N LEU A 470 13.80 28.15 62.64
CA LEU A 470 13.51 29.49 62.10
C LEU A 470 14.75 30.38 61.90
N SER A 471 14.66 31.27 60.91
CA SER A 471 14.99 32.72 60.98
C SER A 471 14.49 33.38 59.66
N GLU A 472 13.66 34.42 59.63
CA GLU A 472 14.06 35.86 59.68
C GLU A 472 15.12 36.22 58.60
N SER A 473 15.02 37.26 57.77
CA SER A 473 13.94 38.22 57.43
C SER A 473 14.22 38.79 56.00
N GLU A 474 13.53 39.74 55.35
CA GLU A 474 12.47 40.69 55.76
C GLU A 474 11.60 41.17 54.56
N GLN A 475 11.01 42.36 54.69
CA GLN A 475 10.26 43.19 53.73
C GLN A 475 11.26 44.05 52.88
N THR A 476 10.93 44.81 51.81
CA THR A 476 9.68 45.49 51.36
C THR A 476 9.74 45.69 49.82
N LYS A 477 8.65 45.86 49.05
CA LYS A 477 8.09 47.15 48.52
C LYS A 477 9.14 48.26 48.19
N THR A 478 9.00 49.12 47.16
CA THR A 478 7.83 49.54 46.34
C THR A 478 8.27 50.20 45.02
N SER A 479 7.41 50.16 43.98
CA SER A 479 7.14 51.19 42.91
C SER A 479 8.33 51.89 42.19
N GLU A 480 8.19 52.76 41.17
CA GLU A 480 7.02 53.42 40.53
C GLU A 480 7.27 53.77 39.04
N LYS A 481 6.33 54.46 38.37
CA LYS A 481 6.44 54.94 36.97
C LYS A 481 7.01 56.37 36.83
N SER A 482 7.77 56.61 35.76
CA SER A 482 7.77 57.87 34.96
C SER A 482 8.53 57.59 33.64
N ASP A 483 8.06 57.76 32.40
CA ASP A 483 7.29 58.80 31.66
C ASP A 483 8.10 60.04 31.16
N LEU A 484 7.72 60.52 29.95
CA LEU A 484 8.06 61.81 29.28
C LEU A 484 9.43 62.06 28.56
N THR A 485 9.40 61.99 27.22
CA THR A 485 9.83 63.00 26.17
C THR A 485 11.22 63.72 26.23
N THR A 486 11.87 64.17 25.13
CA THR A 486 11.38 65.04 24.01
C THR A 486 12.46 65.28 22.91
N LYS A 487 12.10 65.92 21.77
CA LYS A 487 12.93 66.73 20.80
C LYS A 487 13.91 65.90 19.91
N GLU A 488 14.31 66.20 18.67
CA GLU A 488 14.18 67.21 17.56
C GLU A 488 15.35 66.85 16.55
N ALA A 489 15.53 67.29 15.30
CA ALA A 489 14.82 68.19 14.36
C ALA A 489 15.29 68.00 12.88
N ARG A 490 14.51 68.54 11.91
CA ARG A 490 14.90 69.12 10.58
C ARG A 490 15.46 68.17 9.47
N GLU A 491 15.42 68.50 8.16
CA GLU A 491 15.15 69.79 7.44
C GLU A 491 14.58 69.66 5.98
N GLN A 492 13.85 70.70 5.49
CA GLN A 492 13.66 71.25 4.10
C GLN A 492 13.41 70.33 2.84
N MET A 493 12.35 70.52 2.02
CA MET A 493 12.07 71.51 0.92
C MET A 493 12.81 71.23 -0.42
N GLN A 494 12.31 71.45 -1.66
CA GLN A 494 11.12 72.13 -2.26
C GLN A 494 10.83 71.55 -3.69
N ILE A 495 9.57 71.41 -4.21
CA ILE A 495 8.85 72.25 -5.24
C ILE A 495 9.50 72.26 -6.67
N ASP A 496 8.85 72.12 -7.84
CA ASP A 496 7.44 72.17 -8.39
C ASP A 496 7.19 71.02 -9.43
N GLN A 497 5.98 70.58 -9.86
CA GLN A 497 4.87 71.17 -10.68
C GLN A 497 5.24 71.55 -12.14
N MET A 498 4.41 71.44 -13.20
CA MET A 498 2.99 71.02 -13.39
C MET A 498 2.68 70.69 -14.88
N GLU A 499 1.57 69.98 -15.19
CA GLU A 499 0.73 70.05 -16.44
C GLU A 499 1.41 69.75 -17.82
N ASP A 500 0.79 69.48 -18.99
CA ASP A 500 -0.56 69.09 -19.50
C ASP A 500 -0.37 68.62 -20.99
N ASP A 501 -1.27 68.03 -21.79
CA ASP A 501 -2.65 67.44 -21.74
C ASP A 501 -2.85 66.59 -23.04
N SER A 502 -3.95 65.83 -23.18
CA SER A 502 -4.54 65.25 -24.43
C SER A 502 -3.78 64.07 -25.11
N ALA A 503 -4.34 63.25 -26.02
CA ALA A 503 -5.72 62.75 -26.29
C ALA A 503 -5.67 61.58 -27.33
N ASP A 504 -6.84 61.00 -27.64
CA ASP A 504 -7.16 59.94 -28.64
C ASP A 504 -6.51 58.54 -28.46
N HIS A 505 -7.16 57.37 -28.66
CA HIS A 505 -8.21 56.80 -29.56
C HIS A 505 -7.64 55.82 -30.65
N PRO A 506 -8.41 54.84 -31.19
CA PRO A 506 -8.05 53.42 -31.01
C PRO A 506 -8.03 52.59 -32.33
N GLU A 507 -8.17 51.26 -32.18
CA GLU A 507 -8.38 50.21 -33.21
C GLU A 507 -7.21 49.83 -34.14
N GLU A 508 -6.67 48.62 -33.95
CA GLU A 508 -6.89 47.49 -34.90
C GLU A 508 -6.86 46.14 -34.14
#